data_AF-A0A848YDA7-F1
#
_entry.id   AF-A0A848YDA7-F1
#
_cell.length_a   1.000
_cell.length_b   1.000
_cell.length_c   1.000
_cell.angle_alpha   90.00
_cell.angle_beta   90.00
_cell.angle_gamma   90.00
#
_symmetry.space_group_name_H-M   'P 1'
#
loop_
_entity.id
_entity.type
_entity.pdbx_description
1 polymer ?
#
loop_
_entity_poly.entity_id
_entity_poly.type
_entity_poly.pdbx_seq_one_letter_code
_entity_poly.pdbx_strand_id
1 'polypeptide(L)'
;MLSNSAKELWELDRKHHLHPWQHFDSFSEEVALLIDRAEGCYIYGAEKGERYFDAVGGLWCTQIGQGRKEMADAIADQVMKLAYS
;
A
#
# COMPACT_ATOMS: atom_id res chain seq x y z
N MET A 1 3.99 -11.38 -9.98
CA MET A 1 3.93 -10.02 -10.56
C MET A 1 2.48 -9.75 -10.87
N LEU A 2 1.94 -8.62 -10.44
CA LEU A 2 0.60 -8.19 -10.88
C LEU A 2 0.64 -8.09 -12.41
N SER A 3 -0.28 -8.76 -13.11
CA SER A 3 -0.31 -8.80 -14.58
C SER A 3 -0.75 -7.48 -15.21
N ASN A 4 -1.31 -6.58 -14.41
CA ASN A 4 -1.97 -5.37 -14.87
C ASN A 4 -0.98 -4.21 -14.87
N SER A 5 -1.06 -3.39 -15.91
CA SER A 5 -0.36 -2.11 -15.98
C SER A 5 -0.86 -1.13 -14.90
N ALA A 6 -0.05 -0.14 -14.53
CA ALA A 6 -0.45 0.91 -13.59
C ALA A 6 -1.77 1.59 -14.00
N LYS A 7 -1.96 1.80 -15.31
CA LYS A 7 -3.19 2.37 -15.87
C LYS A 7 -4.43 1.50 -15.61
N GLU A 8 -4.33 0.19 -15.79
CA GLU A 8 -5.45 -0.72 -15.54
C GLU A 8 -5.81 -0.78 -14.06
N LEU A 9 -4.81 -0.74 -13.16
CA LEU A 9 -5.05 -0.67 -11.71
C LEU A 9 -5.77 0.61 -11.32
N TRP A 10 -5.40 1.75 -11.91
CA TRP A 10 -6.12 3.02 -11.70
C TRP A 10 -7.56 2.96 -12.18
N GLU A 11 -7.81 2.40 -13.36
CA GLU A 11 -9.17 2.29 -13.88
C GLU A 11 -10.06 1.42 -12.99
N LEU A 12 -9.50 0.36 -12.40
CA LEU A 12 -10.21 -0.49 -11.43
C LEU A 12 -10.46 0.24 -10.11
N ASP A 13 -9.44 0.89 -9.54
CA ASP A 13 -9.54 1.67 -8.31
C ASP A 13 -10.64 2.75 -8.43
N ARG A 14 -10.61 3.53 -9.51
CA ARG A 14 -11.62 4.58 -9.78
C ARG A 14 -13.04 4.03 -9.92
N LYS A 15 -13.21 2.84 -10.47
CA LYS A 15 -14.54 2.24 -10.69
C LYS A 15 -15.12 1.58 -9.45
N HIS A 16 -14.28 1.15 -8.51
CA HIS A 16 -14.69 0.18 -7.49
C HIS A 16 -14.28 0.53 -6.06
N HIS A 17 -13.40 1.52 -5.85
CA HIS A 17 -12.87 1.83 -4.53
C HIS A 17 -13.21 3.26 -4.10
N LEU A 18 -13.84 3.39 -2.93
CA LEU A 18 -14.13 4.66 -2.28
C LEU A 18 -13.07 4.93 -1.22
N HIS A 19 -12.13 5.84 -1.52
CA HIS A 19 -11.03 6.15 -0.63
C HIS A 19 -11.48 6.96 0.59
N PRO A 20 -10.94 6.67 1.79
CA PRO A 20 -11.18 7.48 2.97
C PRO A 20 -10.55 8.87 2.83
N TRP A 21 -11.22 9.91 3.35
CA TRP A 21 -10.79 11.32 3.34
C TRP A 21 -10.48 11.91 1.95
N GLN A 22 -10.97 11.29 0.90
CA GLN A 22 -10.82 11.78 -0.47
C GLN A 22 -11.92 12.77 -0.82
N HIS A 23 -11.57 13.77 -1.63
CA HIS A 23 -12.55 14.69 -2.21
C HIS A 23 -13.12 14.09 -3.51
N PHE A 24 -14.37 13.64 -3.46
CA PHE A 24 -14.98 12.88 -4.56
C PHE A 24 -15.16 13.68 -5.85
N ASP A 25 -15.43 14.98 -5.75
CA ASP A 25 -15.65 15.82 -6.94
C ASP A 25 -14.38 16.04 -7.76
N SER A 26 -13.20 16.08 -7.12
CA SER A 26 -11.91 16.30 -7.80
C SER A 26 -11.18 15.00 -8.15
N PHE A 27 -11.58 13.87 -7.57
CA PHE A 27 -10.93 12.58 -7.82
C PHE A 27 -11.13 12.05 -9.24
N SER A 28 -12.09 12.56 -10.01
CA SER A 28 -12.17 12.22 -11.43
C SER A 28 -10.96 12.74 -12.23
N GLU A 29 -10.23 13.72 -11.71
CA GLU A 29 -9.11 14.38 -12.38
C GLU A 29 -7.74 14.03 -11.77
N GLU A 30 -7.68 13.73 -10.46
CA GLU A 30 -6.45 13.34 -9.76
C GLU A 30 -6.19 11.82 -9.81
N VAL A 31 -4.93 11.44 -10.05
CA VAL A 31 -4.52 10.04 -10.12
C VAL A 31 -3.96 9.59 -8.76
N ALA A 32 -4.48 8.48 -8.23
CA ALA A 32 -3.97 7.89 -7.00
C ALA A 32 -2.51 7.46 -7.17
N LEU A 33 -1.67 7.80 -6.19
CA LEU A 33 -0.29 7.32 -6.11
C LEU A 33 -0.29 5.81 -5.82
N LEU A 34 0.10 4.99 -6.79
CA LEU A 34 0.25 3.55 -6.60
C LEU A 34 1.58 3.25 -5.92
N ILE A 35 1.52 2.64 -4.74
CA ILE A 35 2.68 2.17 -3.98
C ILE A 35 2.73 0.63 -4.05
N ASP A 36 3.87 0.05 -4.45
CA ASP A 36 4.00 -1.41 -4.63
C ASP A 36 4.94 -2.10 -3.64
N ARG A 37 5.86 -1.36 -3.03
CA ARG A 37 6.83 -1.88 -2.06
C ARG A 37 7.24 -0.80 -1.07
N ALA A 38 7.84 -1.26 0.03
CA ALA A 38 8.43 -0.42 1.04
C ALA A 38 9.57 -1.13 1.76
N GLU A 39 10.55 -0.37 2.26
CA GLU A 39 11.71 -0.87 2.99
C GLU A 39 12.15 0.15 4.03
N GLY A 40 12.17 -0.24 5.31
CA GLY A 40 12.55 0.67 6.39
C GLY A 40 11.61 1.88 6.47
N CYS A 41 12.14 3.08 6.27
CA CYS A 41 11.38 4.34 6.23
C CYS A 41 11.11 4.85 4.81
N TYR A 42 11.23 4.00 3.78
CA TYR A 42 10.97 4.37 2.40
C TYR A 42 9.79 3.57 1.83
N ILE A 43 8.95 4.25 1.06
CA ILE A 43 7.93 3.64 0.19
C ILE A 43 8.27 3.94 -1.25
N TYR A 44 7.71 3.18 -2.17
CA TYR A 44 8.06 3.33 -3.57
C TYR A 44 6.88 3.20 -4.52
N GLY A 45 6.88 4.06 -5.54
CA GLY A 45 5.88 4.10 -6.60
C GLY A 45 5.95 2.89 -7.52
N ALA A 46 4.79 2.45 -8.00
CA ALA A 46 4.64 1.30 -8.89
C ALA A 46 4.93 1.61 -10.37
N GLU A 47 4.87 2.88 -10.78
CA GLU A 47 4.99 3.26 -12.20
C GLU A 47 6.45 3.32 -12.65
N LYS A 48 7.28 4.15 -12.00
CA LYS A 48 8.70 4.33 -12.36
C LYS A 48 9.65 3.96 -11.23
N GLY A 49 9.12 3.37 -10.15
CA GLY A 49 9.92 2.94 -9.00
C GLY A 49 10.38 4.08 -8.10
N GLU A 50 9.78 5.27 -8.22
CA GLU A 50 10.12 6.48 -7.46
C GLU A 50 10.20 6.17 -5.97
N ARG A 51 11.25 6.64 -5.29
CA ARG A 51 11.45 6.42 -3.86
C ARG A 51 11.00 7.65 -3.08
N TYR A 52 10.16 7.44 -2.08
CA TYR A 52 9.68 8.47 -1.17
C TYR A 52 10.13 8.17 0.25
N PHE A 53 10.59 9.18 0.97
CA PHE A 53 10.83 9.09 2.40
C PHE A 53 9.49 9.21 3.14
N ASP A 54 9.10 8.16 3.84
CA ASP A 54 7.90 8.14 4.65
C ASP A 54 8.20 8.75 6.03
N ALA A 55 8.03 10.07 6.10
CA ALA A 55 8.23 10.83 7.33
C ALA A 55 7.08 10.68 8.35
N VAL A 56 5.96 10.05 7.96
CA VAL A 56 4.75 9.93 8.80
C VAL A 56 4.66 8.53 9.42
N GLY A 57 5.23 7.52 8.77
CA GLY A 57 5.04 6.12 9.14
C GLY A 57 3.66 5.62 8.71
N GLY A 58 3.33 5.84 7.44
CA GLY A 58 2.03 5.59 6.84
C GLY A 58 0.97 6.53 7.40
N LEU A 59 0.09 6.00 8.24
CA LEU A 59 -0.89 6.77 8.99
C LEU A 59 -0.56 6.70 10.49
N TRP A 60 0.67 7.07 10.84
CA TRP A 60 1.20 7.04 12.21
C TRP A 60 1.23 5.63 12.83
N CYS A 61 1.41 4.59 12.02
CA CYS A 61 1.20 3.20 12.44
C CYS A 61 2.39 2.25 12.17
N THR A 62 3.44 2.70 11.48
CA THR A 62 4.58 1.83 11.15
C THR A 62 5.86 2.26 11.89
N GLN A 63 5.81 2.27 13.23
CA GLN A 63 6.91 2.76 14.09
C GLN A 63 8.21 1.98 13.92
N ILE A 64 8.12 0.67 13.72
CA ILE A 64 9.29 -0.18 13.49
C ILE A 64 9.71 -0.19 12.02
N GLY A 65 9.09 0.60 11.13
CA GLY A 65 9.37 0.62 9.70
C GLY A 65 8.81 -0.58 8.92
N GLN A 66 8.91 -0.51 7.60
CA GLN A 66 8.34 -1.44 6.64
C GLN A 66 9.27 -2.63 6.35
N GLY A 67 8.71 -3.74 5.85
CA GLY A 67 9.49 -4.90 5.37
C GLY A 67 10.07 -5.81 6.46
N ARG A 68 9.40 -5.96 7.60
CA ARG A 68 9.89 -6.76 8.74
C ARG A 68 9.59 -8.26 8.56
N LYS A 69 10.59 -9.02 8.11
CA LYS A 69 10.48 -10.48 7.92
C LYS A 69 10.05 -11.21 9.21
N GLU A 70 10.63 -10.86 10.34
CA GLU A 70 10.29 -11.47 11.65
C GLU A 70 8.79 -11.33 11.97
N MET A 71 8.21 -10.15 11.72
CA MET A 71 6.77 -9.92 11.91
C MET A 71 5.93 -10.77 10.95
N ALA A 72 6.34 -10.85 9.67
CA ALA A 72 5.65 -11.67 8.69
C ALA A 72 5.67 -13.17 9.05
N ASP A 73 6.83 -13.68 9.49
CA ASP A 73 6.99 -15.07 9.94
C ASP A 73 6.09 -15.36 11.16
N ALA A 74 6.07 -14.46 12.15
CA ALA A 74 5.22 -14.61 13.33
C ALA A 74 3.72 -14.61 13.00
N ILE A 75 3.28 -13.76 12.08
CA ILE A 75 1.89 -13.75 11.58
C ILE A 75 1.57 -15.06 10.86
N ALA A 76 2.44 -15.52 9.96
CA ALA A 76 2.24 -16.74 9.20
C ALA A 76 2.10 -17.96 10.13
N ASP A 77 3.02 -18.10 11.09
CA ASP A 77 3.00 -19.19 12.07
C ASP A 77 1.70 -19.21 12.89
N GLN A 78 1.20 -18.05 13.31
CA GLN A 78 -0.02 -17.97 14.12
C GLN A 78 -1.28 -18.21 13.29
N VAL A 79 -1.37 -17.67 12.07
CA VAL A 79 -2.51 -17.89 11.17
C VAL A 79 -2.68 -19.38 10.85
N MET A 80 -1.57 -20.12 10.71
CA MET A 80 -1.61 -21.57 10.49
C MET A 80 -2.09 -22.37 11.71
N LYS A 81 -1.89 -21.85 12.93
CA LYS A 81 -2.36 -22.48 14.18
C LYS A 81 -3.83 -22.18 14.44
N LEU A 82 -4.20 -20.90 14.37
CA LEU A 82 -5.54 -20.39 14.63
C LEU A 82 -5.64 -18.94 14.13
N ALA A 83 -6.34 -18.74 13.02
CA ALA A 83 -6.52 -17.41 12.43
C ALA A 83 -7.56 -16.56 13.19
N TYR A 84 -8.55 -17.20 13.83
CA TYR A 84 -9.61 -16.54 14.59
C TYR A 84 -10.23 -17.53 15.59
N SER A 85 -10.59 -17.06 16.77
CA SER A 85 -11.19 -17.82 17.88
C SER A 85 -12.56 -17.27 18.24
#